data_AF-U1Z8W6-F1
#
_entry.id   AF-U1Z8W6-F1
#
_cell.length_a   1.000
_cell.length_b   1.000
_cell.length_c   1.000
_cell.angle_alpha   90.00
_cell.angle_beta   90.00
_cell.angle_gamma   90.00
#
_symmetry.space_group_name_H-M   'P 1'
#
loop_
_entity.id
_entity.type
_entity.pdbx_description
1 polymer ?
#
loop_
_entity_poly.entity_id
_entity_poly.type
_entity_poly.pdbx_seq_one_letter_code
_entity_poly.pdbx_strand_id
1 'polypeptide(L)'
;KDLLFLSRIDGFFIRNFGSMLYLFMLFLGFCVPLLSHHFTEYSAAAIVSAAVIIANFSYQLVGDALKTVLSVDGEIKNQHLFHRNIKHAWQLVFPKVCIYNLAALIYSFIITILITVFFPSSVALTIYLFIVFLCSGFLYSLVQISSTALYPKKNWEHLYEIGEAGKAKTYNNLYGSFIFIVSLQIAAITSYFIYKNPELETMLIHSASGIFVLFMLLNYGVMFLFLRRINMAERFANND
;
A
#
# COMPACT_ATOMS: atom_id res chain seq x y z
N LYS A 1 -13.60 1.22 -17.13
CA LYS A 1 -13.57 -0.26 -17.22
C LYS A 1 -13.21 -0.87 -15.88
N ASP A 2 -12.05 -0.54 -15.32
CA ASP A 2 -11.59 -1.10 -14.04
C ASP A 2 -12.54 -0.83 -12.87
N LEU A 3 -13.15 0.36 -12.79
CA LEU A 3 -14.22 0.66 -11.83
C LEU A 3 -15.48 -0.23 -12.02
N LEU A 4 -15.87 -0.50 -13.27
CA LEU A 4 -16.98 -1.39 -13.60
C LEU A 4 -16.64 -2.87 -13.34
N PHE A 5 -15.36 -3.24 -13.41
CA PHE A 5 -14.90 -4.60 -13.14
C PHE A 5 -14.78 -4.85 -11.63
N LEU A 6 -14.32 -3.85 -10.86
CA LEU A 6 -14.40 -3.83 -9.40
C LEU A 6 -15.84 -4.05 -8.93
N SER A 7 -16.81 -3.33 -9.53
CA SER A 7 -18.25 -3.46 -9.25
C SER A 7 -18.88 -4.80 -9.73
N ARG A 8 -18.14 -5.66 -10.43
CA ARG A 8 -18.65 -6.96 -10.92
C ARG A 8 -17.98 -8.15 -10.24
N ILE A 9 -16.82 -7.95 -9.64
CA ILE A 9 -16.08 -8.98 -8.86
C ILE A 9 -16.62 -9.08 -7.42
N ASP A 10 -17.70 -8.36 -7.10
CA ASP A 10 -18.37 -8.28 -5.80
C ASP A 10 -18.24 -9.56 -4.94
N GLY A 11 -18.55 -10.75 -5.46
CA GLY A 11 -18.44 -12.00 -4.70
C GLY A 11 -17.02 -12.36 -4.20
N PHE A 12 -15.98 -12.20 -5.03
CA PHE A 12 -14.60 -12.53 -4.64
C PHE A 12 -13.94 -11.39 -3.86
N PHE A 13 -14.21 -10.14 -4.26
CA PHE A 13 -13.68 -8.97 -3.57
C PHE A 13 -14.30 -8.83 -2.19
N ILE A 14 -15.64 -8.90 -2.05
CA ILE A 14 -16.32 -8.83 -0.74
C ILE A 14 -15.96 -10.03 0.12
N ARG A 15 -15.81 -11.25 -0.44
CA ARG A 15 -15.42 -12.42 0.37
C ARG A 15 -14.00 -12.28 0.92
N ASN A 16 -13.03 -11.87 0.12
CA ASN A 16 -11.64 -11.74 0.58
C ASN A 16 -11.42 -10.48 1.41
N PHE A 17 -11.99 -9.34 1.02
CA PHE A 17 -11.93 -8.08 1.78
C PHE A 17 -12.73 -8.18 3.08
N GLY A 18 -13.88 -8.86 3.07
CA GLY A 18 -14.68 -9.16 4.26
C GLY A 18 -13.98 -10.14 5.20
N SER A 19 -13.37 -11.21 4.67
CA SER A 19 -12.55 -12.14 5.49
C SER A 19 -11.31 -11.44 6.05
N MET A 20 -10.76 -10.47 5.32
CA MET A 20 -9.65 -9.65 5.78
C MET A 20 -10.06 -8.65 6.86
N LEU A 21 -11.17 -7.92 6.67
CA LEU A 21 -11.74 -7.07 7.71
C LEU A 21 -12.09 -7.90 8.95
N TYR A 22 -12.59 -9.12 8.76
CA TYR A 22 -12.85 -10.05 9.85
C TYR A 22 -11.56 -10.46 10.57
N LEU A 23 -10.50 -10.88 9.86
CA LEU A 23 -9.19 -11.21 10.46
C LEU A 23 -8.57 -10.00 11.16
N PHE A 24 -8.69 -8.81 10.59
CA PHE A 24 -8.20 -7.57 11.17
C PHE A 24 -8.99 -7.18 12.42
N MET A 25 -10.32 -7.28 12.38
CA MET A 25 -11.20 -7.07 13.54
C MET A 25 -11.00 -8.12 14.62
N LEU A 26 -10.68 -9.36 14.24
CA LEU A 26 -10.35 -10.44 15.16
C LEU A 26 -8.99 -10.17 15.81
N PHE A 27 -8.00 -9.74 15.03
CA PHE A 27 -6.70 -9.30 15.54
C PHE A 27 -6.83 -8.11 16.50
N LEU A 28 -7.57 -7.06 16.10
CA LEU A 28 -7.87 -5.94 16.99
C LEU A 28 -8.66 -6.40 18.22
N GLY A 29 -9.68 -7.24 18.05
CA GLY A 29 -10.50 -7.77 19.15
C GLY A 29 -9.72 -8.62 20.14
N PHE A 30 -8.63 -9.27 19.72
CA PHE A 30 -7.71 -9.99 20.62
C PHE A 30 -6.62 -9.09 21.20
N CYS A 31 -6.05 -8.18 20.41
CA CYS A 31 -4.95 -7.33 20.84
C CYS A 31 -5.41 -6.16 21.71
N VAL A 32 -6.55 -5.55 21.40
CA VAL A 32 -7.09 -4.37 22.12
C VAL A 32 -7.32 -4.69 23.60
N PRO A 33 -8.02 -5.77 24.01
CA PRO A 33 -8.26 -6.07 25.42
C PRO A 33 -6.98 -6.50 26.16
N LEU A 34 -6.10 -7.22 25.48
CA LEU A 34 -4.86 -7.76 26.04
C LEU A 34 -3.86 -6.63 26.29
N LEU A 35 -3.77 -5.68 25.37
CA LEU A 35 -2.96 -4.49 25.53
C LEU A 35 -3.60 -3.49 26.51
N SER A 36 -4.94 -3.32 26.52
CA SER A 36 -5.61 -2.39 27.46
C SER A 36 -5.54 -2.84 28.91
N HIS A 37 -5.46 -4.16 29.17
CA HIS A 37 -5.31 -4.72 30.51
C HIS A 37 -3.86 -4.63 31.04
N HIS A 38 -2.85 -4.59 30.16
CA HIS A 38 -1.43 -4.52 30.58
C HIS A 38 -0.82 -3.11 30.47
N PHE A 39 -1.40 -2.22 29.68
CA PHE A 39 -0.87 -0.88 29.41
C PHE A 39 -1.99 0.15 29.52
N THR A 40 -2.26 0.61 30.74
CA THR A 40 -3.32 1.62 31.03
C THR A 40 -3.02 3.01 30.46
N GLU A 41 -1.77 3.27 30.05
CA GLU A 41 -1.37 4.42 29.23
C GLU A 41 -0.40 3.94 28.16
N TYR A 42 -0.81 3.94 26.88
CA TYR A 42 0.11 3.66 25.80
C TYR A 42 0.99 4.87 25.58
N SER A 43 2.32 4.69 25.67
CA SER A 43 3.24 5.75 25.26
C SER A 43 3.02 6.05 23.77
N ALA A 44 3.04 7.32 23.40
CA ALA A 44 2.97 7.73 22.00
C ALA A 44 4.04 7.02 21.14
N ALA A 45 5.20 6.73 21.74
CA ALA A 45 6.25 5.90 21.15
C ALA A 45 5.77 4.50 20.74
N ALA A 46 4.96 3.81 21.55
CA ALA A 46 4.42 2.50 21.20
C ALA A 46 3.41 2.59 20.04
N ILE A 47 2.55 3.61 20.06
CA ILE A 47 1.54 3.81 19.00
C ILE A 47 2.20 4.12 17.66
N VAL A 48 3.24 4.96 17.66
CA VAL A 48 4.06 5.27 16.46
C VAL A 48 4.62 4.00 15.81
N SER A 49 5.20 3.10 16.61
CA SER A 49 5.76 1.84 16.11
C SER A 49 4.69 0.87 15.64
N ALA A 50 3.60 0.71 16.41
CA ALA A 50 2.50 -0.19 16.06
C ALA A 50 1.81 0.25 14.76
N ALA A 51 1.61 1.56 14.55
CA ALA A 51 0.98 2.11 13.37
C ALA A 51 1.68 1.68 12.07
N VAL A 52 3.02 1.72 12.04
CA VAL A 52 3.80 1.32 10.86
C VAL A 52 3.64 -0.17 10.57
N ILE A 53 3.70 -1.01 11.60
CA ILE A 53 3.55 -2.46 11.47
C ILE A 53 2.15 -2.77 10.91
N ILE A 54 1.12 -2.24 11.54
CA ILE A 54 -0.28 -2.47 11.16
C ILE A 54 -0.53 -1.97 9.74
N ALA A 55 -0.09 -0.75 9.40
CA ALA A 55 -0.29 -0.19 8.07
C ALA A 55 0.36 -1.06 6.98
N ASN A 56 1.61 -1.51 7.18
CA ASN A 56 2.31 -2.34 6.19
C ASN A 56 1.62 -3.69 5.99
N PHE A 57 1.24 -4.39 7.06
CA PHE A 57 0.53 -5.67 6.94
C PHE A 57 -0.86 -5.50 6.31
N SER A 58 -1.59 -4.45 6.67
CA SER A 58 -2.88 -4.14 6.05
C SER A 58 -2.73 -3.92 4.56
N TYR A 59 -1.76 -3.14 4.09
CA TYR A 59 -1.62 -2.88 2.65
C TYR A 59 -0.99 -4.02 1.87
N GLN A 60 -0.22 -4.89 2.50
CA GLN A 60 0.19 -6.14 1.87
C GLN A 60 -1.03 -7.01 1.54
N LEU A 61 -1.96 -7.16 2.49
CA LEU A 61 -3.19 -7.96 2.32
C LEU A 61 -4.23 -7.29 1.40
N VAL A 62 -4.60 -6.03 1.66
CA VAL A 62 -5.53 -5.26 0.80
C VAL A 62 -4.97 -5.17 -0.62
N GLY A 63 -3.65 -4.99 -0.70
CA GLY A 63 -2.98 -4.80 -1.96
C GLY A 63 -2.94 -6.02 -2.84
N ASP A 64 -2.76 -7.22 -2.30
CA ASP A 64 -2.83 -8.44 -3.10
C ASP A 64 -4.22 -8.64 -3.73
N ALA A 65 -5.29 -8.28 -3.02
CA ALA A 65 -6.65 -8.30 -3.56
C ALA A 65 -6.84 -7.28 -4.69
N LEU A 66 -6.39 -6.03 -4.49
CA LEU A 66 -6.49 -4.96 -5.50
C LEU A 66 -5.57 -5.20 -6.70
N LYS A 67 -4.37 -5.74 -6.49
CA LYS A 67 -3.39 -6.09 -7.53
C LYS A 67 -3.96 -7.06 -8.53
N THR A 68 -4.71 -8.07 -8.07
CA THR A 68 -5.35 -9.05 -8.96
C THR A 68 -6.30 -8.36 -9.95
N VAL A 69 -7.10 -7.40 -9.45
CA VAL A 69 -8.11 -6.68 -10.23
C VAL A 69 -7.52 -5.58 -11.11
N LEU A 70 -6.52 -4.87 -10.60
CA LEU A 70 -5.88 -3.71 -11.24
C LEU A 70 -4.56 -4.07 -11.95
N SER A 71 -4.31 -5.35 -12.18
CA SER A 71 -3.11 -5.82 -12.88
C SER A 71 -3.06 -5.32 -14.32
N VAL A 72 -1.87 -4.94 -14.78
CA VAL A 72 -1.63 -4.61 -16.20
C VAL A 72 -1.71 -5.88 -17.06
N ASP A 73 -1.39 -7.04 -16.49
CA ASP A 73 -1.41 -8.35 -17.14
C ASP A 73 -2.80 -8.74 -17.68
N GLY A 74 -3.86 -8.33 -16.97
CA GLY A 74 -5.24 -8.56 -17.39
C GLY A 74 -5.62 -7.81 -18.68
N GLU A 75 -4.82 -6.83 -19.11
CA GLU A 75 -5.09 -6.03 -20.31
C GLU A 75 -4.32 -6.49 -21.55
N ILE A 76 -3.39 -7.44 -21.41
CA ILE A 76 -2.57 -7.95 -22.52
C ILE A 76 -3.42 -8.56 -23.65
N LYS A 77 -4.55 -9.19 -23.34
CA LYS A 77 -5.48 -9.70 -24.38
C LYS A 77 -6.10 -8.59 -25.24
N ASN A 78 -6.13 -7.35 -24.74
CA ASN A 78 -6.64 -6.17 -25.42
C ASN A 78 -5.52 -5.26 -25.95
N GLN A 79 -4.27 -5.75 -26.00
CA GLN A 79 -3.08 -4.98 -26.38
C GLN A 79 -3.20 -4.30 -27.76
N HIS A 80 -3.94 -4.91 -28.69
CA HIS A 80 -4.23 -4.34 -30.00
C HIS A 80 -4.98 -2.99 -29.94
N LEU A 81 -5.75 -2.74 -28.88
CA LEU A 81 -6.45 -1.46 -28.64
C LEU A 81 -5.51 -0.38 -28.10
N PHE A 82 -4.39 -0.77 -27.49
CA PHE A 82 -3.50 0.15 -26.77
C PHE A 82 -2.24 0.55 -27.56
N HIS A 83 -1.84 -0.24 -28.56
CA HIS A 83 -0.59 -0.05 -29.32
C HIS A 83 -0.47 1.32 -30.01
N ARG A 84 -1.58 1.94 -30.43
CA ARG A 84 -1.58 3.26 -31.08
C ARG A 84 -1.52 4.45 -30.11
N ASN A 85 -1.97 4.29 -28.86
CA ASN A 85 -2.18 5.41 -27.94
C ASN A 85 -1.21 5.42 -26.74
N ILE A 86 -0.59 4.29 -26.41
CA ILE A 86 0.26 4.14 -25.21
C ILE A 86 1.73 3.98 -25.64
N LYS A 87 2.56 4.97 -25.29
CA LYS A 87 4.00 5.01 -25.62
C LYS A 87 4.87 4.43 -24.51
N HIS A 88 4.51 4.67 -23.24
CA HIS A 88 5.36 4.30 -22.10
C HIS A 88 4.60 3.53 -21.03
N ALA A 89 5.30 2.66 -20.28
CA ALA A 89 4.70 1.83 -19.24
C ALA A 89 3.96 2.64 -18.16
N TRP A 90 4.46 3.85 -17.84
CA TRP A 90 3.80 4.75 -16.88
C TRP A 90 2.36 5.11 -17.28
N GLN A 91 2.06 5.23 -18.56
CA GLN A 91 0.72 5.60 -19.03
C GLN A 91 -0.31 4.48 -18.79
N LEU A 92 0.12 3.23 -18.66
CA LEU A 92 -0.70 2.09 -18.24
C LEU A 92 -0.80 2.00 -16.72
N VAL A 93 0.30 2.22 -16.02
CA VAL A 93 0.38 2.10 -14.55
C VAL A 93 -0.38 3.22 -13.85
N PHE A 94 -0.25 4.47 -14.31
CA PHE A 94 -0.77 5.64 -13.61
C PHE A 94 -2.28 5.60 -13.35
N PRO A 95 -3.16 5.31 -14.33
CA PRO A 95 -4.60 5.23 -14.08
C PRO A 95 -4.96 4.15 -13.04
N LYS A 96 -4.26 3.01 -13.05
CA LYS A 96 -4.49 1.89 -12.13
C LYS A 96 -4.00 2.22 -10.72
N VAL A 97 -2.84 2.86 -10.60
CA VAL A 97 -2.34 3.41 -9.34
C VAL A 97 -3.28 4.46 -8.77
N CYS A 98 -3.88 5.33 -9.60
CA CYS A 98 -4.86 6.32 -9.13
C CYS A 98 -6.11 5.67 -8.52
N ILE A 99 -6.65 4.60 -9.14
CA ILE A 99 -7.80 3.86 -8.60
C ILE A 99 -7.43 3.19 -7.28
N TYR A 100 -6.25 2.56 -7.22
CA TYR A 100 -5.75 1.96 -5.98
C TYR A 100 -5.60 3.04 -4.89
N ASN A 101 -4.98 4.18 -5.20
CA ASN A 101 -4.75 5.27 -4.24
C ASN A 101 -6.07 5.83 -3.69
N LEU A 102 -7.13 5.88 -4.50
CA LEU A 102 -8.45 6.24 -4.02
C LEU A 102 -8.97 5.24 -2.97
N ALA A 103 -8.85 3.93 -3.24
CA ALA A 103 -9.22 2.90 -2.28
C ALA A 103 -8.35 2.96 -1.01
N ALA A 104 -7.05 3.21 -1.16
CA ALA A 104 -6.12 3.37 -0.04
C ALA A 104 -6.46 4.57 0.83
N LEU A 105 -6.90 5.69 0.23
CA LEU A 105 -7.34 6.88 0.95
C LEU A 105 -8.60 6.63 1.76
N ILE A 106 -9.61 5.97 1.15
CA ILE A 106 -10.85 5.59 1.85
C ILE A 106 -10.53 4.65 3.02
N TYR A 107 -9.71 3.63 2.80
CA TYR A 107 -9.29 2.69 3.84
C TYR A 107 -8.52 3.37 4.97
N SER A 108 -7.57 4.26 4.64
CA SER A 108 -6.81 5.04 5.62
C SER A 108 -7.73 5.87 6.50
N PHE A 109 -8.74 6.51 5.89
CA PHE A 109 -9.70 7.34 6.61
C PHE A 109 -10.54 6.51 7.58
N ILE A 110 -11.10 5.39 7.11
CA ILE A 110 -11.92 4.48 7.93
C ILE A 110 -11.11 3.93 9.11
N ILE A 111 -9.90 3.43 8.85
CA ILE A 111 -9.05 2.85 9.90
C ILE A 111 -8.60 3.90 10.91
N THR A 112 -8.25 5.11 10.46
CA THR A 112 -7.85 6.18 11.38
C THR A 112 -8.99 6.53 12.33
N ILE A 113 -10.22 6.71 11.80
CA ILE A 113 -11.40 6.96 12.64
C ILE A 113 -11.64 5.80 13.61
N LEU A 114 -11.52 4.56 13.14
CA LEU A 114 -11.73 3.40 13.99
C LEU A 114 -10.71 3.36 15.14
N ILE A 115 -9.43 3.57 14.85
CA ILE A 115 -8.37 3.59 15.87
C ILE A 115 -8.60 4.73 16.87
N THR A 116 -8.93 5.94 16.41
CA THR A 116 -9.11 7.07 17.33
C THR A 116 -10.37 6.99 18.19
N VAL A 117 -11.41 6.28 17.73
CA VAL A 117 -12.61 6.00 18.55
C VAL A 117 -12.30 5.03 19.68
N PHE A 118 -11.47 4.00 19.42
CA PHE A 118 -11.13 3.00 20.44
C PHE A 118 -9.93 3.40 21.32
N PHE A 119 -9.04 4.25 20.81
CA PHE A 119 -7.85 4.71 21.51
C PHE A 119 -7.82 6.24 21.55
N PRO A 120 -8.15 6.87 22.69
CA PRO A 120 -8.05 8.32 22.81
C PRO A 120 -6.60 8.77 22.59
N SER A 121 -6.38 9.57 21.56
CA SER A 121 -5.05 10.00 21.11
C SER A 121 -4.97 11.52 20.94
N SER A 122 -3.76 12.07 21.06
CA SER A 122 -3.51 13.48 20.74
C SER A 122 -3.77 13.76 19.26
N VAL A 123 -4.14 15.00 18.91
CA VAL A 123 -4.39 15.42 17.52
C VAL A 123 -3.18 15.14 16.62
N ALA A 124 -1.97 15.37 17.15
CA ALA A 124 -0.72 15.09 16.42
C ALA A 124 -0.58 13.61 16.07
N LEU A 125 -0.88 12.72 17.02
CA LEU A 125 -0.83 11.28 16.81
C LEU A 125 -1.89 10.81 15.80
N THR A 126 -3.10 11.37 15.85
CA THR A 126 -4.17 11.09 14.88
C THR A 126 -3.75 11.46 13.44
N ILE A 127 -3.11 12.63 13.27
CA ILE A 127 -2.59 13.07 11.98
C ILE A 127 -1.49 12.11 11.50
N TYR A 128 -0.58 11.73 12.40
CA TYR A 128 0.49 10.77 12.09
C TYR A 128 -0.06 9.41 11.65
N LEU A 129 -1.04 8.86 12.37
CA LEU A 129 -1.71 7.61 12.00
C LEU A 129 -2.27 7.69 10.57
N PHE A 130 -3.04 8.74 10.27
CA PHE A 130 -3.58 8.92 8.94
C PHE A 130 -2.49 8.98 7.86
N ILE A 131 -1.43 9.74 8.10
CA ILE A 131 -0.31 9.91 7.15
C ILE A 131 0.43 8.59 6.94
N VAL A 132 0.70 7.82 7.98
CA VAL A 132 1.39 6.52 7.88
C VAL A 132 0.56 5.53 7.08
N PHE A 133 -0.73 5.41 7.35
CA PHE A 133 -1.62 4.54 6.57
C PHE A 133 -1.67 5.00 5.11
N LEU A 134 -1.90 6.29 4.86
CA LEU A 134 -2.01 6.83 3.51
C LEU A 134 -0.72 6.62 2.70
N CYS A 135 0.43 6.97 3.28
CA CYS A 135 1.74 6.84 2.62
C CYS A 135 2.09 5.37 2.37
N SER A 136 1.82 4.48 3.32
CA SER A 136 2.02 3.04 3.13
C SER A 136 1.15 2.52 1.99
N GLY A 137 -0.14 2.88 1.97
CA GLY A 137 -1.05 2.47 0.89
C GLY A 137 -0.61 2.94 -0.49
N PHE A 138 -0.12 4.17 -0.59
CA PHE A 138 0.39 4.74 -1.85
C PHE A 138 1.71 4.09 -2.28
N LEU A 139 2.56 3.67 -1.34
CA LEU A 139 3.80 2.97 -1.65
C LEU A 139 3.52 1.55 -2.14
N TYR A 140 2.66 0.78 -1.45
CA TYR A 140 2.29 -0.57 -1.89
C TYR A 140 1.54 -0.55 -3.23
N SER A 141 0.67 0.43 -3.47
CA SER A 141 0.01 0.59 -4.77
C SER A 141 1.01 0.75 -5.90
N LEU A 142 2.02 1.60 -5.70
CA LEU A 142 3.06 1.86 -6.68
C LEU A 142 3.83 0.59 -6.99
N VAL A 143 4.25 -0.16 -5.96
CA VAL A 143 5.06 -1.38 -6.13
C VAL A 143 4.27 -2.49 -6.80
N GLN A 144 3.08 -2.79 -6.28
CA GLN A 144 2.28 -3.92 -6.73
C GLN A 144 1.83 -3.71 -8.18
N ILE A 145 1.30 -2.53 -8.52
CA ILE A 145 0.86 -2.26 -9.90
C ILE A 145 2.05 -2.18 -10.85
N SER A 146 3.13 -1.49 -10.46
CA SER A 146 4.34 -1.42 -11.30
C SER A 146 4.97 -2.80 -11.51
N SER A 147 4.91 -3.70 -10.53
CA SER A 147 5.44 -5.06 -10.67
C SER A 147 4.75 -5.84 -11.81
N THR A 148 3.43 -5.67 -11.96
CA THR A 148 2.66 -6.28 -13.06
C THR A 148 3.02 -5.66 -14.41
N ALA A 149 3.21 -4.34 -14.45
CA ALA A 149 3.70 -3.69 -15.67
C ALA A 149 5.14 -4.09 -16.04
N LEU A 150 6.00 -4.29 -15.03
CA LEU A 150 7.41 -4.65 -15.21
C LEU A 150 7.60 -6.10 -15.61
N TYR A 151 6.82 -7.02 -15.08
CA TYR A 151 6.99 -8.45 -15.37
C TYR A 151 5.64 -9.11 -15.65
N PRO A 152 5.01 -8.78 -16.79
CA PRO A 152 3.70 -9.31 -17.09
C PRO A 152 3.71 -10.81 -17.33
N LYS A 153 2.74 -11.53 -16.75
CA LYS A 153 2.47 -12.94 -17.10
C LYS A 153 1.64 -12.99 -18.38
N LYS A 154 2.23 -13.42 -19.51
CA LYS A 154 1.52 -13.55 -20.80
C LYS A 154 0.59 -14.79 -20.86
N ASN A 155 1.02 -15.91 -20.28
CA ASN A 155 0.30 -17.19 -20.31
C ASN A 155 -0.34 -17.47 -18.96
N TRP A 156 -1.60 -17.06 -18.79
CA TRP A 156 -2.43 -17.40 -17.64
C TRP A 156 -3.68 -18.14 -18.11
N GLU A 157 -3.93 -19.30 -17.52
CA GLU A 157 -5.13 -20.11 -17.82
C GLU A 157 -6.27 -19.75 -16.88
N HIS A 158 -5.94 -19.33 -15.64
CA HIS A 158 -6.91 -18.98 -14.61
C HIS A 158 -6.76 -17.53 -14.13
N LEU A 159 -7.89 -16.91 -13.75
CA LEU A 159 -7.94 -15.50 -13.31
C LEU A 159 -7.08 -15.19 -12.08
N TYR A 160 -6.87 -16.17 -11.19
CA TYR A 160 -6.05 -16.00 -9.99
C TYR A 160 -4.54 -15.95 -10.30
N GLU A 161 -4.13 -16.30 -11.53
CA GLU A 161 -2.72 -16.26 -11.94
C GLU A 161 -2.28 -14.90 -12.47
N ILE A 162 -3.23 -13.98 -12.66
CA ILE A 162 -2.97 -12.65 -13.22
C ILE A 162 -2.20 -11.83 -12.19
N GLY A 163 -1.03 -11.30 -12.59
CA GLY A 163 -0.13 -10.55 -11.70
C GLY A 163 0.78 -11.43 -10.81
N GLU A 164 0.74 -12.76 -10.95
CA GLU A 164 1.54 -13.71 -10.16
C GLU A 164 2.79 -14.23 -10.92
N ALA A 165 3.36 -13.45 -11.85
CA ALA A 165 4.64 -13.82 -12.45
C ALA A 165 5.73 -13.94 -11.36
N GLY A 166 6.55 -15.00 -11.40
CA GLY A 166 7.59 -15.21 -10.38
C GLY A 166 8.56 -14.03 -10.22
N LYS A 167 8.91 -13.36 -11.33
CA LYS A 167 9.72 -12.12 -11.32
C LYS A 167 8.97 -10.92 -10.73
N ALA A 168 7.67 -10.77 -11.02
CA ALA A 168 6.83 -9.72 -10.43
C ALA A 168 6.72 -9.91 -8.91
N LYS A 169 6.52 -11.15 -8.45
CA LYS A 169 6.44 -11.51 -7.03
C LYS A 169 7.75 -11.25 -6.30
N THR A 170 8.88 -11.61 -6.92
CA THR A 170 10.20 -11.34 -6.36
C THR A 170 10.44 -9.83 -6.23
N TYR A 171 10.10 -9.05 -7.27
CA TYR A 171 10.19 -7.59 -7.22
C TYR A 171 9.30 -6.99 -6.12
N ASN A 172 8.04 -7.42 -6.04
CA ASN A 172 7.09 -6.96 -5.04
C ASN A 172 7.59 -7.25 -3.62
N ASN A 173 8.12 -8.46 -3.39
CA ASN A 173 8.66 -8.84 -2.08
C ASN A 173 9.90 -8.02 -1.72
N LEU A 174 10.89 -7.91 -2.63
CA LEU A 174 12.12 -7.16 -2.34
C LEU A 174 11.84 -5.68 -2.07
N TYR A 175 11.05 -5.03 -2.93
CA TYR A 175 10.77 -3.62 -2.79
C TYR A 175 9.76 -3.33 -1.66
N GLY A 176 8.79 -4.22 -1.44
CA GLY A 176 7.91 -4.18 -0.28
C GLY A 176 8.68 -4.32 1.03
N SER A 177 9.63 -5.26 1.12
CA SER A 177 10.53 -5.40 2.26
C SER A 177 11.39 -4.15 2.46
N PHE A 178 11.89 -3.53 1.39
CA PHE A 178 12.61 -2.26 1.49
C PHE A 178 11.74 -1.14 2.09
N ILE A 179 10.51 -0.95 1.60
CA ILE A 179 9.55 0.01 2.17
C ILE A 179 9.30 -0.29 3.64
N PHE A 180 9.07 -1.56 3.98
CA PHE A 180 8.81 -1.97 5.35
C PHE A 180 9.98 -1.63 6.28
N ILE A 181 11.20 -1.99 5.90
CA ILE A 181 12.42 -1.73 6.68
C ILE A 181 12.61 -0.22 6.89
N VAL A 182 12.52 0.59 5.84
CA VAL A 182 12.69 2.06 5.96
C VAL A 182 11.62 2.65 6.86
N SER A 183 10.37 2.23 6.71
CA SER A 183 9.26 2.69 7.56
C SER A 183 9.49 2.34 9.03
N LEU A 184 10.02 1.14 9.30
CA LEU A 184 10.38 0.69 10.64
C LEU A 184 11.52 1.51 11.25
N GLN A 185 12.53 1.88 10.45
CA GLN A 185 13.62 2.73 10.92
C GLN A 185 13.13 4.13 11.28
N ILE A 186 12.24 4.71 10.46
CA ILE A 186 11.62 6.01 10.77
C ILE A 186 10.89 5.92 12.11
N ALA A 187 10.02 4.91 12.27
CA ALA A 187 9.28 4.72 13.53
C ALA A 187 10.20 4.47 14.74
N ALA A 188 11.20 3.59 14.61
CA ALA A 188 12.10 3.26 15.71
C ALA A 188 12.89 4.48 16.19
N ILE A 189 13.41 5.28 15.27
CA ILE A 189 14.12 6.52 15.59
C ILE A 189 13.17 7.51 16.27
N THR A 190 11.97 7.71 15.73
CA THR A 190 10.97 8.60 16.31
C THR A 190 10.55 8.14 17.71
N SER A 191 10.23 6.87 17.90
CA SER A 191 9.87 6.29 19.20
C SER A 191 10.99 6.43 20.22
N TYR A 192 12.25 6.21 19.83
CA TYR A 192 13.41 6.42 20.70
C TYR A 192 13.55 7.88 21.15
N PHE A 193 13.40 8.84 20.23
CA PHE A 193 13.49 10.26 20.57
C PHE A 193 12.31 10.74 21.42
N ILE A 194 11.10 10.22 21.20
CA ILE A 194 9.94 10.50 22.06
C ILE A 194 10.20 9.98 23.47
N TYR A 195 10.72 8.76 23.60
CA TYR A 195 11.05 8.17 24.89
C TYR A 195 12.12 8.99 25.64
N LYS A 196 13.15 9.47 24.93
CA LYS A 196 14.25 10.24 25.53
C LYS A 196 13.88 11.68 25.86
N ASN A 197 13.04 12.33 25.05
CA ASN A 197 12.66 13.74 25.19
C ASN A 197 11.13 13.90 24.99
N PRO A 198 10.31 13.54 25.99
CA PRO A 198 8.86 13.58 25.86
C PRO A 198 8.30 14.98 25.60
N GLU A 199 8.98 16.05 26.05
CA GLU A 199 8.59 17.44 25.80
C GLU A 199 8.57 17.79 24.30
N LEU A 200 9.32 17.06 23.47
CA LEU A 200 9.39 17.27 22.02
C LEU A 200 8.45 16.34 21.23
N GLU A 201 7.58 15.58 21.89
CA GLU A 201 6.73 14.55 21.26
C GLU A 201 6.02 15.07 20.00
N THR A 202 5.24 16.15 20.12
CA THR A 202 4.47 16.73 19.00
C THR A 202 5.36 17.10 17.82
N MET A 203 6.52 17.72 18.08
CA MET A 203 7.48 18.10 17.04
C MET A 203 8.07 16.87 16.34
N LEU A 204 8.43 15.84 17.11
CA LEU A 204 8.97 14.59 16.58
C LEU A 204 7.94 13.83 15.73
N ILE A 205 6.68 13.78 16.16
CA ILE A 205 5.57 13.16 15.42
C ILE A 205 5.34 13.87 14.08
N HIS A 206 5.31 15.20 14.06
CA HIS A 206 5.15 15.96 12.81
C HIS A 206 6.36 15.83 11.89
N SER A 207 7.58 15.82 12.44
CA SER A 207 8.80 15.60 11.67
C SER A 207 8.79 14.22 10.99
N ALA A 208 8.43 13.18 11.74
CA ALA A 208 8.29 11.82 11.22
C ALA A 208 7.23 11.73 10.12
N SER A 209 6.09 12.40 10.30
CA SER A 209 5.04 12.50 9.27
C SER A 209 5.58 13.13 7.98
N GLY A 210 6.35 14.22 8.10
CA GLY A 210 7.01 14.87 6.96
C GLY A 210 8.00 13.95 6.23
N ILE A 211 8.79 13.17 6.99
CA ILE A 211 9.72 12.19 6.42
C ILE A 211 8.97 11.10 5.65
N PHE A 212 7.85 10.60 6.16
CA PHE A 212 7.01 9.62 5.45
C PHE A 212 6.47 10.15 4.12
N VAL A 213 5.96 11.39 4.11
CA VAL A 213 5.47 12.03 2.89
C VAL A 213 6.61 12.20 1.88
N LEU A 214 7.77 12.67 2.34
CA LEU A 214 8.94 12.86 1.48
C LEU A 214 9.43 11.52 0.90
N PHE A 215 9.49 10.47 1.72
CA PHE A 215 9.83 9.12 1.27
C PHE A 215 8.84 8.62 0.21
N MET A 216 7.53 8.80 0.43
CA MET A 216 6.51 8.44 -0.55
C MET A 216 6.71 9.19 -1.88
N LEU A 217 6.87 10.51 -1.84
CA LEU A 217 7.06 11.33 -3.05
C LEU A 217 8.33 10.96 -3.82
N LEU A 218 9.43 10.66 -3.12
CA LEU A 218 10.67 10.21 -3.74
C LEU A 218 10.47 8.89 -4.50
N ASN A 219 9.80 7.90 -3.89
CA ASN A 219 9.54 6.63 -4.55
C ASN A 219 8.65 6.80 -5.80
N TYR A 220 7.63 7.68 -5.72
CA TYR A 220 6.82 8.03 -6.90
C TYR A 220 7.65 8.68 -8.00
N GLY A 221 8.53 9.62 -7.68
CA GLY A 221 9.42 10.26 -8.63
C GLY A 221 10.38 9.28 -9.30
N VAL A 222 11.02 8.41 -8.52
CA VAL A 222 11.93 7.36 -9.03
C VAL A 222 11.18 6.41 -9.95
N MET A 223 10.02 5.90 -9.53
CA MET A 223 9.24 4.96 -10.33
C MET A 223 8.68 5.61 -11.61
N PHE A 224 8.25 6.86 -11.55
CA PHE A 224 7.85 7.63 -12.73
C PHE A 224 8.99 7.72 -13.75
N LEU A 225 10.18 8.12 -13.32
CA LEU A 225 11.36 8.22 -14.19
C LEU A 225 11.74 6.86 -14.78
N PHE A 226 11.68 5.79 -13.97
CA PHE A 226 12.01 4.44 -14.39
C PHE A 226 11.01 3.90 -15.43
N LEU A 227 9.71 3.97 -15.16
CA LEU A 227 8.66 3.46 -16.05
C LEU A 227 8.49 4.29 -17.32
N ARG A 228 8.84 5.57 -17.29
CA ARG A 228 8.84 6.42 -18.50
C ARG A 228 9.91 6.00 -19.52
N ARG A 229 11.01 5.41 -19.07
CA ARG A 229 12.07 4.90 -19.97
C ARG A 229 11.67 3.62 -20.70
N ILE A 230 10.66 2.90 -20.21
CA ILE A 230 10.22 1.64 -20.80
C ILE A 230 9.21 1.92 -21.92
N ASN A 231 9.65 1.72 -23.16
CA ASN A 231 8.79 1.79 -24.34
C ASN A 231 7.96 0.49 -24.46
N MET A 232 6.64 0.62 -24.55
CA MET A 232 5.75 -0.55 -24.62
C MET A 232 5.81 -1.21 -25.99
N ALA A 233 6.07 -0.46 -27.07
CA ALA A 233 6.14 -1.01 -28.43
C ALA A 233 7.27 -2.05 -28.58
N GLU A 234 8.47 -1.72 -28.10
CA GLU A 234 9.64 -2.62 -28.12
C GLU A 234 9.44 -3.85 -27.24
N ARG A 235 8.79 -3.68 -26.08
CA ARG A 235 8.66 -4.73 -25.08
C ARG A 235 7.69 -5.83 -25.47
N PHE A 236 6.67 -5.45 -26.24
CA PHE A 236 5.71 -6.38 -26.78
C PHE A 236 6.17 -7.00 -28.10
N ALA A 237 6.87 -6.24 -28.96
CA ALA A 237 7.38 -6.73 -30.25
C ALA A 237 8.56 -7.72 -30.11
N ASN A 238 9.41 -7.59 -29.08
CA ASN A 238 10.58 -8.45 -28.90
C ASN A 238 10.30 -9.82 -28.23
N ASN A 239 9.03 -10.18 -28.00
CA ASN A 239 8.66 -11.43 -27.32
C ASN A 239 7.51 -12.16 -28.05
N ASP A 240 7.40 -11.96 -29.37
CA ASP A 240 6.70 -12.83 -30.32
C ASP A 240 7.77 -13.55 -31.16
#